data_AF-A0A6N1DWZ1-F1
#
_entry.id   AF-A0A6N1DWZ1-F1
#
_cell.length_a   1.000
_cell.length_b   1.000
_cell.length_c   1.000
_cell.angle_alpha   90.00
_cell.angle_beta   90.00
_cell.angle_gamma   90.00
#
_symmetry.space_group_name_H-M   'P 1'
#
loop_
_entity.id
_entity.type
_entity.pdbx_description
1 polymer ?
#
loop_
_entity_poly.entity_id
_entity_poly.type
_entity_poly.pdbx_seq_one_letter_code
_entity_poly.pdbx_strand_id
1 'polypeptide(L)' 'MKCKKCGIDFDYHVFDSNEPGGKTRESIYCPECGEYNGESRMTNGYITTYVIKK' A
#
# COMPACT_ATOMS: atom_id res chain seq x y z
N MET A 1 2.75 7.95 4.21
CA MET A 1 1.55 8.76 3.90
C MET A 1 0.61 8.83 5.10
N LYS A 2 -0.32 9.80 5.13
CA LYS A 2 -1.26 9.97 6.25
C LYS A 2 -2.67 9.48 5.88
N CYS A 3 -3.31 8.72 6.76
CA CYS A 3 -4.66 8.21 6.51
C CYS A 3 -5.70 9.34 6.54
N LYS A 4 -6.55 9.43 5.50
CA LYS A 4 -7.61 10.46 5.42
C LYS A 4 -8.71 10.30 6.48
N LYS A 5 -8.86 9.11 7.09
CA LYS A 5 -9.91 8.81 8.07
C LYS A 5 -9.40 8.86 9.51
N CYS A 6 -8.39 8.07 9.86
CA CYS A 6 -7.88 8.01 11.24
C CYS A 6 -6.70 8.97 11.49
N GLY A 7 -6.14 9.59 10.45
CA GLY A 7 -5.04 10.53 10.58
C GLY A 7 -3.69 9.90 10.96
N ILE A 8 -3.56 8.56 10.98
CA ILE A 8 -2.30 7.91 11.30
C ILE A 8 -1.32 7.99 10.14
N ASP A 9 -0.03 8.14 10.46
CA ASP A 9 1.05 8.00 9.50
C ASP A 9 1.40 6.52 9.31
N PHE A 10 1.40 6.09 8.06
CA PHE A 10 1.72 4.72 7.66
C PHE A 10 2.48 4.72 6.35
N ASP A 11 3.21 3.66 6.05
CA ASP A 11 3.87 3.46 4.76
C ASP A 11 3.40 2.18 4.10
N TYR A 12 3.80 2.00 2.84
CA TYR A 12 3.59 0.77 2.11
C TYR A 12 4.86 0.33 1.40
N HIS A 13 5.12 -0.98 1.39
CA HIS A 13 6.21 -1.57 0.64
C HIS A 13 5.64 -2.39 -0.51
N VAL A 14 6.24 -2.21 -1.69
CA VAL A 14 5.92 -2.97 -2.89
C VAL A 14 6.92 -4.11 -3.02
N PHE A 15 6.43 -5.34 -2.93
CA PHE A 15 7.20 -6.52 -3.32
C PHE A 15 6.92 -6.76 -4.79
N ASP A 16 7.95 -6.59 -5.63
CA ASP A 16 7.83 -6.82 -7.06
C ASP A 16 8.43 -8.19 -7.39
N SER A 17 7.61 -9.06 -7.95
CA SER A 17 8.05 -10.30 -8.58
C SER A 17 8.37 -9.94 -10.02
N ASN A 18 9.65 -10.00 -10.43
CA ASN A 18 10.15 -9.72 -11.79
C ASN A 18 9.62 -10.70 -12.87
N GLU A 19 8.37 -11.13 -12.76
CA GLU A 19 7.70 -12.01 -13.70
C GLU A 19 7.25 -11.21 -14.93
N PRO A 20 7.42 -11.74 -16.16
CA PRO A 20 6.87 -11.13 -17.34
C PRO A 20 5.35 -11.35 -17.36
N GLY A 21 4.54 -10.31 -17.13
CA GLY A 21 3.09 -10.47 -17.05
C GLY A 21 2.25 -9.23 -16.75
N GLY A 22 2.79 -8.22 -16.08
CA GLY A 22 2.11 -6.93 -15.87
C GLY A 22 0.82 -7.06 -15.06
N LYS A 23 0.87 -7.27 -13.74
CA LYS A 23 -0.32 -7.07 -12.90
C LYS A 23 -0.69 -5.59 -12.80
N THR A 24 -1.98 -5.38 -12.52
CA THR A 24 -2.58 -4.07 -12.25
C THR A 24 -2.06 -3.49 -10.93
N ARG A 25 -2.33 -2.21 -10.69
CA ARG A 25 -2.02 -1.53 -9.42
C ARG A 25 -2.73 -2.20 -8.25
N GLU A 26 -2.06 -2.25 -7.11
CA GLU A 26 -2.64 -2.75 -5.85
C GLU A 26 -3.22 -1.60 -5.02
N SER A 27 -4.34 -1.85 -4.36
CA SER A 27 -5.02 -0.88 -3.49
C SER A 27 -4.33 -0.74 -2.13
N ILE A 28 -4.05 0.50 -1.73
CA ILE A 28 -3.43 0.85 -0.45
C ILE A 28 -4.51 1.06 0.61
N TYR A 29 -4.52 0.19 1.61
CA TYR A 29 -5.42 0.29 2.76
C TYR A 29 -4.66 0.68 4.03
N CYS A 30 -5.27 1.54 4.84
CA CYS A 30 -4.71 1.90 6.14
C CYS A 30 -4.64 0.66 7.03
N PRO A 31 -3.46 0.31 7.59
CA PRO A 31 -3.31 -0.90 8.39
C PRO A 31 -4.09 -0.87 9.71
N GLU A 32 -4.47 0.32 10.20
CA GLU A 32 -5.21 0.47 11.47
C GLU A 32 -6.73 0.47 11.29
N CYS A 33 -7.23 1.23 10.31
CA CYS A 33 -8.68 1.44 10.17
C CYS A 33 -9.30 0.83 8.90
N GLY A 34 -8.48 0.21 8.05
CA GLY A 34 -8.91 -0.42 6.80
C GLY A 34 -9.38 0.55 5.70
N GLU A 35 -9.27 1.86 5.91
CA GLU A 35 -9.72 2.85 4.93
C GLU A 35 -8.88 2.77 3.66
N TYR A 36 -9.53 2.90 2.49
CA TYR A 36 -8.85 3.02 1.21
C TYR A 36 -8.17 4.39 1.07
N ASN A 37 -6.86 4.37 0.81
CA ASN A 37 -6.03 5.57 0.75
C ASN A 37 -5.32 5.77 -0.61
N GLY A 38 -5.65 4.98 -1.64
CA GLY A 38 -5.16 5.17 -3.00
C GLY A 38 -4.65 3.88 -3.62
N GLU A 39 -4.04 4.00 -4.79
CA GLU A 39 -3.40 2.88 -5.50
C GLU A 39 -1.87 2.99 -5.40
N SER A 40 -1.20 1.85 -5.38
CA SER A 40 0.24 1.76 -5.52
C SER A 40 0.68 2.00 -6.97
N ARG A 41 1.99 2.12 -7.17
CA ARG A 41 2.59 2.02 -8.51
C ARG A 41 2.29 0.65 -9.13
N MET A 42 2.30 0.57 -10.47
CA MET A 42 2.21 -0.73 -11.15
C MET A 42 3.31 -1.65 -10.62
N THR A 43 2.91 -2.87 -10.26
CA THR A 43 3.77 -3.90 -9.67
C THR A 43 3.26 -5.26 -10.10
N ASN A 44 4.16 -6.22 -10.27
CA ASN A 44 3.77 -7.60 -10.54
C ASN A 44 3.60 -8.47 -9.30
N GLY A 45 3.93 -7.94 -8.12
CA GLY A 45 3.77 -8.69 -6.87
C GLY A 45 2.62 -8.19 -6.02
N TYR A 46 2.89 -7.93 -4.74
CA TYR A 46 1.91 -7.53 -3.75
C TYR A 46 2.46 -6.36 -2.93
N ILE A 47 1.56 -5.63 -2.27
CA ILE A 47 1.94 -4.57 -1.35
C ILE A 47 1.64 -4.96 0.09
N THR A 48 2.44 -4.47 1.02
CA THR A 48 2.12 -4.52 2.44
C THR A 48 2.08 -3.10 3.00
N THR A 49 1.15 -2.84 3.91
CA THR A 49 1.02 -1.55 4.59
C THR A 49 1.37 -1.71 6.06
N TYR A 50 2.05 -0.72 6.64
CA TYR A 50 2.49 -0.75 8.03
C TYR A 50 2.50 0.65 8.65
N VAL A 51 2.18 0.74 9.94
CA VAL A 51 2.18 2.01 10.68
C VAL A 51 3.61 2.49 10.89
N ILE A 52 3.84 3.77 10.69
CA ILE A 52 5.12 4.41 11.04
C ILE A 52 4.99 4.89 12.49
N LYS A 53 5.49 4.09 13.44
CA LYS A 53 5.64 4.54 14.83
C LYS A 53 7.04 5.16 14.96
N LYS A 54 7.10 6.45 15.27
CA LYS A 54 8.34 7.13 15.66
C LYS A 54 8.67 6.86 17.12
#